data_AF-A0A957FQE9-F1
#
_entry.id   AF-A0A957FQE9-F1
#
_cell.length_a   1.000
_cell.length_b   1.000
_cell.length_c   1.000
_cell.angle_alpha   90.00
_cell.angle_beta   90.00
_cell.angle_gamma   90.00
#
_symmetry.space_group_name_H-M   'P 1'
#
loop_
_entity.id
_entity.type
_entity.pdbx_description
1 polymer ?
#
loop_
_entity_poly.entity_id
_entity_poly.type
_entity_poly.pdbx_seq_one_letter_code
_entity_poly.pdbx_strand_id
1 'polypeptide(L)'
;RWRPTIEAQRLFSENLNAQASPNEYANLLLLLALNNLQTAESSYFARRLLEWPMRFQVNQDLFYNLGYKDGNLPGILTTTYYAYPQNSSGPVVVVLFYRNLPQQTYRQWRRDLPHDEFARWLLRDPQAIPAVGAALGQ
;
A
#
# COMPACT_ATOMS: atom_id res chain seq x y z
N ARG A 1 -2.26 -31.36 -4.72
CA ARG A 1 -2.85 -30.02 -4.46
C ARG A 1 -2.75 -29.23 -5.76
N TRP A 2 -3.88 -28.97 -6.44
CA TRP A 2 -3.89 -28.17 -7.66
C TRP A 2 -3.47 -26.73 -7.32
N ARG A 3 -2.42 -26.23 -7.98
CA ARG A 3 -2.00 -24.83 -7.90
C ARG A 3 -2.06 -24.28 -9.33
N PRO A 4 -2.83 -23.22 -9.59
CA PRO A 4 -2.84 -22.56 -10.90
C PRO A 4 -1.42 -22.16 -11.32
N THR A 5 -1.09 -22.31 -12.60
CA THR A 5 0.21 -21.85 -13.12
C THR A 5 0.33 -20.33 -13.07
N ILE A 6 1.54 -19.80 -13.20
CA ILE A 6 1.78 -18.34 -13.24
C ILE A 6 1.06 -17.74 -14.45
N GLU A 7 1.05 -18.45 -15.57
CA GLU A 7 0.40 -18.06 -16.82
C GLU A 7 -1.12 -18.00 -16.64
N ALA A 8 -1.71 -19.01 -15.99
CA ALA A 8 -3.15 -19.00 -15.69
C ALA A 8 -3.51 -17.84 -14.76
N GLN A 9 -2.79 -17.66 -13.66
CA GLN A 9 -3.06 -16.55 -12.73
C GLN A 9 -2.86 -15.18 -13.39
N ARG A 10 -1.91 -15.04 -14.33
CA ARG A 10 -1.71 -13.82 -15.11
C ARG A 10 -2.89 -13.55 -16.03
N LEU A 11 -3.36 -14.57 -16.77
CA LEU A 11 -4.55 -14.47 -17.61
C LEU A 11 -5.76 -13.98 -16.80
N PHE A 12 -5.99 -14.56 -15.61
CA PHE A 12 -7.05 -14.10 -14.71
C PHE A 12 -6.84 -12.66 -14.26
N SER A 13 -5.61 -12.28 -13.87
CA SER A 13 -5.34 -10.92 -13.39
C SER A 13 -5.53 -9.86 -14.47
N GLU A 14 -5.15 -10.16 -15.72
CA GLU A 14 -5.24 -9.21 -16.84
C GLU A 14 -6.68 -9.06 -17.33
N ASN A 15 -7.46 -10.14 -17.33
CA ASN A 15 -8.76 -10.17 -17.98
C ASN A 15 -9.96 -10.12 -17.01
N LEU A 16 -9.78 -10.51 -15.75
CA LEU A 16 -10.89 -10.77 -14.83
C LEU A 16 -10.77 -10.06 -13.47
N ASN A 17 -9.65 -9.40 -13.17
CA ASN A 17 -9.52 -8.64 -11.93
C ASN A 17 -10.28 -7.31 -11.99
N ALA A 18 -10.82 -6.86 -10.85
CA ALA A 18 -11.35 -5.51 -10.71
C ALA A 18 -10.20 -4.51 -10.88
N GLN A 19 -10.17 -3.80 -12.01
CA GLN A 19 -9.06 -2.91 -12.37
C GLN A 19 -9.15 -1.54 -11.71
N ALA A 20 -9.12 -1.48 -10.39
CA ALA A 20 -8.99 -0.22 -9.68
C ALA A 20 -7.62 0.43 -9.93
N SER A 21 -7.58 1.76 -9.78
CA SER A 21 -6.41 2.61 -9.92
C SER A 21 -5.78 2.94 -8.56
N PRO A 22 -4.49 3.33 -8.54
CA PRO A 22 -3.84 3.83 -7.32
C PRO A 22 -4.61 4.98 -6.66
N ASN A 23 -5.19 5.90 -7.46
CA ASN A 23 -5.92 7.05 -6.94
C ASN A 23 -7.23 6.65 -6.24
N GLU A 24 -7.96 5.68 -6.78
CA GLU A 24 -9.19 5.18 -6.13
C GLU A 24 -8.86 4.53 -4.78
N TYR A 25 -7.77 3.77 -4.71
CA TYR A 25 -7.28 3.20 -3.46
C TYR A 25 -6.80 4.29 -2.48
N ALA A 26 -6.09 5.31 -2.96
CA ALA A 26 -5.62 6.40 -2.12
C ALA A 26 -6.80 7.17 -1.49
N ASN A 27 -7.84 7.44 -2.27
CA ASN A 27 -9.06 8.08 -1.79
C ASN A 27 -9.78 7.23 -0.75
N LEU A 28 -9.92 5.91 -0.98
CA LEU A 28 -10.51 5.00 -0.01
C LEU A 28 -9.71 4.94 1.30
N LEU A 29 -8.38 4.84 1.21
CA LEU A 29 -7.52 4.81 2.38
C LEU A 29 -7.56 6.14 3.15
N LEU A 30 -7.68 7.26 2.46
CA LEU A 30 -7.86 8.56 3.10
C LEU A 30 -9.19 8.65 3.85
N LEU A 31 -10.28 8.18 3.25
CA LEU A 31 -11.58 8.09 3.94
C LEU A 31 -11.50 7.18 5.17
N LEU A 32 -10.83 6.04 5.06
CA LEU A 32 -10.60 5.13 6.19
C LEU A 32 -9.81 5.80 7.30
N ALA A 33 -8.69 6.44 6.98
CA ALA A 33 -7.88 7.16 7.96
C ALA A 33 -8.76 8.20 8.68
N LEU A 34 -9.45 9.05 7.94
CA LEU A 34 -10.28 10.12 8.50
C LEU A 34 -11.58 9.65 9.17
N ASN A 35 -11.85 8.35 9.27
CA ASN A 35 -13.12 7.76 9.76
C ASN A 35 -14.37 8.23 8.99
N ASN A 36 -14.21 8.46 7.69
CA ASN A 36 -15.21 9.02 6.79
C ASN A 36 -15.79 7.97 5.82
N LEU A 37 -15.80 6.68 6.19
CA LEU A 37 -16.69 5.73 5.50
C LEU A 37 -18.16 6.07 5.80
N GLN A 38 -19.08 5.37 5.14
CA GLN A 38 -20.52 5.61 5.26
C GLN A 38 -21.02 5.64 6.71
N THR A 39 -20.39 4.88 7.61
CA THR A 39 -20.65 4.92 9.05
C THR A 39 -19.37 4.93 9.87
N ALA A 40 -19.41 5.50 11.08
CA ALA A 40 -18.27 5.44 12.01
C ALA A 40 -17.91 3.98 12.38
N GLU A 41 -18.91 3.10 12.49
CA GLU A 41 -18.72 1.68 12.78
C GLU A 41 -17.99 0.95 11.64
N SER A 42 -18.34 1.20 10.37
CA SER A 42 -17.63 0.61 9.24
C SER A 42 -16.17 1.07 9.18
N SER A 43 -15.92 2.35 9.46
CA SER A 43 -14.55 2.89 9.57
C SER A 43 -13.77 2.17 10.68
N TYR A 44 -14.37 2.02 11.86
CA TYR A 44 -13.73 1.33 12.99
C TYR A 44 -13.37 -0.12 12.66
N PHE A 45 -14.29 -0.90 12.08
CA PHE A 45 -14.01 -2.29 11.72
C PHE A 45 -12.93 -2.42 10.65
N ALA A 46 -12.99 -1.58 9.62
CA ALA A 46 -11.99 -1.60 8.55
C ALA A 46 -10.60 -1.22 9.09
N ARG A 47 -10.51 -0.17 9.92
CA ARG A 47 -9.26 0.20 10.59
C ARG A 47 -8.75 -0.90 11.50
N ARG A 48 -9.61 -1.57 12.27
CA ARG A 48 -9.21 -2.70 13.13
C ARG A 48 -8.60 -3.87 12.35
N LEU A 49 -8.98 -4.07 11.09
CA LEU A 49 -8.42 -5.12 10.22
C LEU A 49 -7.12 -4.69 9.53
N LEU A 50 -6.99 -3.40 9.22
CA LEU A 50 -5.87 -2.87 8.44
C LEU A 50 -4.73 -2.33 9.31
N GLU A 51 -5.04 -1.79 10.48
CA GLU A 51 -4.06 -1.16 11.36
C GLU A 51 -3.18 -2.18 12.05
N TRP A 52 -1.88 -1.90 12.02
CA TRP A 52 -0.89 -2.73 12.66
C TRP A 52 -0.76 -2.41 14.15
N PRO A 53 -0.43 -3.41 14.99
CA PRO A 53 -0.20 -3.16 16.40
C PRO A 53 0.95 -2.18 16.62
N MET A 54 0.66 -1.06 17.27
CA MET A 54 1.63 -0.05 17.69
C MET A 54 2.36 -0.48 18.97
N ARG A 55 2.83 -1.73 19.03
CA ARG A 55 3.59 -2.30 20.17
C ARG A 55 5.10 -2.33 19.95
N PHE A 56 5.54 -2.05 18.71
CA PHE A 56 6.95 -2.04 18.33
C PHE A 56 7.47 -0.61 18.41
N GLN A 57 8.57 -0.40 19.15
CA GLN A 57 9.14 0.94 19.38
C GLN A 57 9.42 1.67 18.06
N VAL A 58 10.00 0.98 17.08
CA VAL A 58 10.28 1.55 15.74
C VAL A 58 9.05 2.11 15.02
N ASN A 59 7.86 1.54 15.25
CA ASN A 59 6.62 2.07 14.69
C ASN A 59 6.14 3.25 15.51
N GLN A 60 6.19 3.14 16.84
CA GLN A 60 5.77 4.20 17.76
C GLN A 60 6.60 5.47 17.56
N ASP A 61 7.90 5.35 17.33
CA ASP A 61 8.80 6.49 17.11
C ASP A 61 8.45 7.28 15.83
N LEU A 62 7.82 6.63 14.86
CA LEU A 62 7.53 7.22 13.56
C LEU A 62 6.06 7.64 13.40
N PHE A 63 5.13 6.88 13.97
CA PHE A 63 3.70 7.00 13.68
C PHE A 63 2.84 6.86 14.94
N TYR A 64 1.68 7.51 14.97
CA TYR A 64 0.64 7.24 15.96
C TYR A 64 -0.12 5.95 15.63
N ASN A 65 -0.56 5.82 14.37
CA ASN A 65 -1.16 4.60 13.82
C ASN A 65 -0.62 4.40 12.40
N LEU A 66 -0.59 3.16 11.94
CA LEU A 66 -0.35 2.82 10.54
C LEU A 66 -1.25 1.65 10.13
N GLY A 67 -1.84 1.76 8.95
CA GLY A 67 -2.57 0.67 8.32
C GLY A 67 -1.96 0.32 6.98
N TYR A 68 -1.92 -0.96 6.64
CA TYR A 68 -1.40 -1.38 5.35
C TYR A 68 -2.08 -2.63 4.83
N LYS A 69 -2.08 -2.75 3.51
CA LYS A 69 -2.48 -3.97 2.82
C LYS A 69 -1.71 -4.10 1.52
N ASP A 70 -1.03 -5.22 1.39
CA ASP A 70 -0.37 -5.57 0.12
C ASP A 70 -1.19 -6.59 -0.65
N GLY A 71 -0.96 -6.60 -1.95
CA GLY A 71 -1.54 -7.54 -2.90
C GLY A 71 -0.46 -8.09 -3.80
N ASN A 72 -0.57 -9.38 -4.14
CA ASN A 72 0.27 -9.98 -5.14
C ASN A 72 -0.57 -10.86 -6.07
N LEU A 73 -0.31 -10.69 -7.36
CA LEU A 73 -0.70 -11.59 -8.44
C LEU A 73 0.56 -11.78 -9.31
N PRO A 74 0.66 -12.80 -10.18
CA PRO A 74 1.90 -13.00 -10.92
C PRO A 74 2.24 -11.82 -11.84
N GLY A 75 3.40 -11.21 -11.61
CA GLY A 75 3.85 -10.01 -12.33
C GLY A 75 3.22 -8.71 -11.82
N ILE A 76 2.41 -8.75 -10.76
CA ILE A 76 1.75 -7.58 -10.17
C ILE A 76 2.00 -7.55 -8.66
N LEU A 77 2.48 -6.42 -8.17
CA LEU A 77 2.60 -6.12 -6.75
C LEU A 77 1.88 -4.82 -6.46
N THR A 78 1.07 -4.79 -5.41
CA THR A 78 0.43 -3.56 -4.93
C THR A 78 0.81 -3.37 -3.48
N THR A 79 1.32 -2.18 -3.16
CA THR A 79 1.65 -1.77 -1.79
C THR A 79 0.77 -0.59 -1.44
N THR A 80 0.04 -0.71 -0.33
CA THR A 80 -0.88 0.34 0.11
C THR A 80 -0.73 0.60 1.60
N TYR A 81 -0.53 1.86 1.95
CA TYR A 81 -0.35 2.33 3.31
C TYR A 81 -1.15 3.60 3.57
N TYR A 82 -1.59 3.75 4.80
CA TYR A 82 -1.77 5.06 5.40
C TYR A 82 -1.10 5.08 6.77
N ALA A 83 -0.60 6.24 7.17
CA ALA A 83 -0.01 6.42 8.49
C ALA A 83 -0.29 7.82 9.02
N TYR A 84 -0.14 7.97 10.34
CA TYR A 84 -0.17 9.25 11.03
C TYR A 84 1.23 9.56 11.53
N PRO A 85 2.10 10.21 10.72
CA PRO A 85 3.43 10.58 11.18
C PRO A 85 3.35 11.49 12.40
N GLN A 86 4.26 11.30 13.38
CA GLN A 86 4.27 12.12 14.60
C GLN A 86 4.40 13.62 14.33
N ASN A 87 5.03 14.00 13.22
CA ASN A 87 5.32 15.40 12.85
C ASN A 87 4.41 15.93 11.73
N SER A 88 3.26 15.30 11.48
CA SER A 88 2.34 15.70 10.41
C SER A 88 1.02 16.22 10.98
N SER A 89 0.41 17.19 10.30
CA SER A 89 -0.93 17.70 10.63
C SER A 89 -2.07 16.77 10.16
N GLY A 90 -1.74 15.70 9.45
CA GLY A 90 -2.74 14.76 8.90
C GLY A 90 -2.13 13.43 8.46
N PRO A 91 -2.98 12.47 8.04
CA PRO A 91 -2.51 11.19 7.55
C PRO A 91 -1.76 11.34 6.23
N VAL A 92 -0.74 10.51 6.04
CA VAL A 92 -0.05 10.32 4.75
C VAL A 92 -0.52 9.01 4.16
N VAL A 93 -0.91 9.03 2.89
CA VAL A 93 -1.36 7.85 2.14
C VAL A 93 -0.40 7.57 1.01
N VAL A 94 0.03 6.32 0.88
CA VAL A 94 0.94 5.85 -0.17
C VAL A 94 0.34 4.63 -0.84
N VAL A 95 0.12 4.69 -2.15
CA VAL A 95 -0.42 3.59 -2.95
C VAL A 95 0.43 3.42 -4.20
N LEU A 96 1.04 2.25 -4.32
CA LEU A 96 2.00 1.94 -5.38
C LEU A 96 1.61 0.64 -6.08
N PHE A 97 1.34 0.73 -7.38
CA PHE A 97 0.95 -0.41 -8.19
C PHE A 97 2.08 -0.70 -9.20
N TYR A 98 2.72 -1.85 -9.04
CA TYR A 98 3.73 -2.35 -9.94
C TYR A 98 3.09 -3.43 -10.81
N ARG A 99 3.03 -3.21 -12.12
CA ARG A 99 2.42 -4.12 -13.08
C ARG A 99 3.46 -4.57 -14.10
N ASN A 100 3.20 -5.70 -14.77
CA ASN A 100 4.05 -6.25 -15.83
C ASN A 100 5.51 -6.51 -15.40
N LEU A 101 5.72 -6.85 -14.12
CA LEU A 101 7.06 -7.16 -13.62
C LEU A 101 7.61 -8.42 -14.31
N PRO A 102 8.84 -8.40 -14.84
CA PRO A 102 9.51 -9.60 -15.32
C PRO A 102 9.52 -10.68 -14.25
N GLN A 103 9.37 -11.96 -14.63
CA GLN A 103 9.15 -13.05 -13.68
C GLN A 103 10.28 -13.14 -12.63
N GLN A 104 11.53 -12.92 -13.03
CA GLN A 104 12.67 -12.89 -12.11
C GLN A 104 12.56 -11.74 -11.12
N THR A 105 12.30 -10.51 -11.60
CA THR A 105 12.09 -9.32 -10.76
C THR A 105 10.94 -9.51 -9.78
N TYR A 106 9.78 -10.00 -10.26
CA TYR A 106 8.63 -10.29 -9.41
C TYR A 106 8.97 -11.28 -8.28
N ARG A 107 9.65 -12.39 -8.60
CA ARG A 107 10.07 -13.38 -7.60
C ARG A 107 11.03 -12.80 -6.58
N GLN A 108 12.00 -12.00 -7.05
CA GLN A 108 12.97 -11.34 -6.19
C GLN A 108 12.28 -10.32 -5.26
N TRP A 109 11.46 -9.44 -5.82
CA TRP A 109 10.80 -8.37 -5.06
C TRP A 109 9.80 -8.90 -4.05
N ARG A 110 9.20 -10.07 -4.30
CA ARG A 110 8.37 -10.77 -3.30
C ARG A 110 9.14 -11.27 -2.08
N ARG A 111 10.45 -11.44 -2.19
CA ARG A 111 11.32 -11.89 -1.09
C ARG A 111 11.99 -10.70 -0.41
N ASP A 112 12.53 -9.79 -1.21
CA ASP A 112 13.39 -8.70 -0.74
C ASP A 112 12.57 -7.43 -0.41
N LEU A 113 11.30 -7.38 -0.81
CA LEU A 113 10.31 -6.33 -0.50
C LEU A 113 10.75 -4.86 -0.75
N PRO A 114 11.43 -4.53 -1.88
CA PRO A 114 11.90 -3.16 -2.12
C PRO A 114 10.75 -2.16 -2.31
N HIS A 115 9.61 -2.62 -2.82
CA HIS A 115 8.37 -1.87 -2.93
C HIS A 115 7.84 -1.38 -1.57
N ASP A 116 7.90 -2.22 -0.53
CA ASP A 116 7.48 -1.83 0.83
C ASP A 116 8.52 -0.94 1.52
N GLU A 117 9.81 -1.12 1.24
CA GLU A 117 10.85 -0.20 1.71
C GLU A 117 10.67 1.20 1.13
N PHE A 118 10.40 1.28 -0.17
CA PHE A 118 10.13 2.55 -0.84
C PHE A 118 8.85 3.22 -0.31
N ALA A 119 7.76 2.45 -0.12
CA ALA A 119 6.55 2.99 0.49
C ALA A 119 6.78 3.50 1.91
N ARG A 120 7.52 2.76 2.75
CA ARG A 120 7.86 3.20 4.11
C ARG A 120 8.74 4.44 4.14
N TRP A 121 9.64 4.59 3.18
CA TRP A 121 10.41 5.84 3.02
C TRP A 121 9.48 7.01 2.70
N LEU A 122 8.56 6.86 1.74
CA LEU A 122 7.56 7.88 1.39
C LEU A 122 6.67 8.30 2.57
N LEU A 123 6.35 7.36 3.48
CA LEU A 123 5.51 7.65 4.65
C LEU A 123 6.24 8.45 5.74
N ARG A 124 7.53 8.17 5.95
CA ARG A 124 8.27 8.67 7.13
C ARG A 124 9.08 9.94 6.85
N ASP A 125 9.52 10.12 5.61
CA ASP A 125 10.39 11.24 5.24
C ASP A 125 9.54 12.32 4.56
N PRO A 126 9.39 13.52 5.17
CA PRO A 126 8.55 14.57 4.63
C PRO A 126 9.04 15.12 3.28
N GLN A 127 10.31 14.87 2.90
CA GLN A 127 10.86 15.30 1.62
C GLN A 127 10.73 14.23 0.52
N ALA A 128 10.33 13.01 0.87
CA ALA A 128 10.32 11.89 -0.06
C ALA A 128 9.29 12.05 -1.18
N ILE A 129 8.04 12.43 -0.85
CA ILE A 129 6.99 12.66 -1.86
C ILE A 129 7.36 13.84 -2.78
N PRO A 130 7.77 15.03 -2.27
CA PRO A 130 8.28 16.10 -3.12
C PRO A 130 9.43 15.67 -4.03
N ALA A 131 10.40 14.91 -3.51
CA ALA A 131 11.54 14.43 -4.29
C ALA A 131 11.11 13.50 -5.44
N VAL A 132 10.16 12.60 -5.18
CA VAL A 132 9.61 11.73 -6.24
C VAL A 132 8.80 12.53 -7.25
N GLY A 133 7.99 13.50 -6.79
CA GLY A 133 7.27 14.42 -7.69
C GLY A 133 8.23 15.10 -8.67
N ALA A 134 9.29 15.72 -8.14
CA ALA A 134 10.32 16.37 -8.96
C ALA A 134 11.01 15.39 -9.95
N ALA A 135 11.32 14.17 -9.52
CA ALA A 135 11.93 13.16 -10.38
C ALA A 135 11.00 12.68 -11.50
N LEU A 136 9.68 12.75 -11.28
CA LEU A 136 8.65 12.41 -12.26
C LEU A 136 8.19 13.61 -13.11
N GLY A 137 8.74 14.81 -12.86
CA GLY A 137 8.36 16.04 -13.55
C GLY A 137 6.98 16.59 -13.15
N GLN A 138 6.56 16.34 -11.90
CA GLN A 138 5.33 16.87 -11.29
C GLN A 138 5.61 18.03 -10.35
#